data_AF-Q2JZB8-F1
#
_entry.id   AF-Q2JZB8-F1
#
_cell.length_a   1.000
_cell.length_b   1.000
_cell.length_c   1.000
_cell.angle_alpha   90.00
_cell.angle_beta   90.00
_cell.angle_gamma   90.00
#
_symmetry.space_group_name_H-M   'P 1'
#
loop_
_entity.id
_entity.type
_entity.pdbx_description
1 polymer ?
#
loop_
_entity_poly.entity_id
_entity_poly.type
_entity_poly.pdbx_seq_one_letter_code
_entity_poly.pdbx_strand_id
1 'polypeptide(L)'
;MDGSLRPKARPNQTLVAQEEQTLLLLERKPEMPMEMDEPNIVTTWENRTQIIEIMHSAREMSQEFQDLWDKSGGMGRLSQDDTDKLIELLREIGDLNEMLKRLA
;
A
#
# COMPACT_ATOMS: atom_id res chain seq x y z
N MET A 1 71.01 20.80 -6.16
CA MET A 1 70.83 19.38 -6.55
C MET A 1 69.70 18.81 -5.70
N ASP A 2 68.86 18.01 -6.35
CA ASP A 2 67.66 17.28 -5.92
C ASP A 2 67.56 16.74 -4.48
N GLY A 3 66.31 16.53 -4.03
CA GLY A 3 65.97 15.33 -3.26
C GLY A 3 65.11 15.44 -1.98
N SER A 4 63.79 15.61 -2.15
CA SER A 4 62.67 14.87 -1.52
C SER A 4 62.66 14.44 -0.02
N LEU A 5 61.58 14.86 0.69
CA LEU A 5 60.57 14.05 1.45
C LEU A 5 60.07 14.77 2.73
N ARG A 6 58.75 15.06 2.77
CA ARG A 6 57.95 15.56 3.94
C ARG A 6 57.63 14.40 4.93
N PRO A 7 56.78 14.47 6.00
CA PRO A 7 55.90 15.56 6.51
C PRO A 7 55.69 15.66 8.05
N LYS A 8 55.02 16.74 8.53
CA LYS A 8 53.74 16.68 9.30
C LYS A 8 53.32 18.07 9.79
N ALA A 9 52.33 18.65 9.12
CA ALA A 9 51.42 19.62 9.73
C ALA A 9 50.07 18.93 9.88
N ARG A 10 49.56 18.81 11.10
CA ARG A 10 48.11 18.62 11.32
C ARG A 10 47.50 20.02 11.28
N PRO A 11 46.37 20.18 10.59
CA PRO A 11 45.22 20.68 11.34
C PRO A 11 43.89 20.03 10.91
N ASN A 12 42.94 20.06 11.86
CA ASN A 12 41.49 20.03 11.70
C ASN A 12 40.91 18.74 11.08
N GLN A 13 40.50 17.72 11.83
CA GLN A 13 39.27 17.69 12.64
C GLN A 13 38.28 18.81 12.33
N THR A 14 37.06 18.40 11.93
CA THR A 14 35.94 19.23 11.45
C THR A 14 35.93 19.47 9.94
N LEU A 15 35.56 18.44 9.18
CA LEU A 15 34.92 18.54 7.85
C LEU A 15 34.26 17.19 7.48
N VAL A 16 33.64 16.51 8.45
CA VAL A 16 32.93 15.23 8.22
C VAL A 16 31.51 15.31 8.76
N ALA A 17 30.81 16.42 8.48
CA ALA A 17 29.43 16.60 8.93
C ALA A 17 28.51 17.20 7.87
N GLN A 18 28.96 17.36 6.62
CA GLN A 18 28.14 17.96 5.57
C GLN A 18 28.03 17.14 4.26
N GLU A 19 28.77 16.04 4.12
CA GLU A 19 28.67 15.18 2.93
C GLU A 19 27.75 13.96 3.14
N GLU A 20 27.38 13.63 4.38
CA GLU A 20 26.52 12.49 4.68
C GLU A 20 25.02 12.83 4.64
N GLN A 21 24.64 14.09 4.47
CA GLN A 21 23.22 14.49 4.39
C GLN A 21 22.65 14.43 2.98
N THR A 22 23.48 14.27 1.94
CA THR A 22 23.03 14.19 0.55
C THR A 22 22.82 12.76 0.04
N LEU A 23 23.20 11.73 0.81
CA LEU A 23 23.09 10.31 0.41
C LEU A 23 21.88 9.57 0.99
N LEU A 24 21.01 10.25 1.74
CA LEU A 24 19.73 9.69 2.23
C LEU A 24 18.52 10.05 1.35
N LEU A 25 18.75 10.67 0.20
CA LEU A 25 17.76 10.61 -0.87
C LEU A 25 18.01 9.31 -1.61
N LEU A 26 17.47 8.20 -1.05
CA LEU A 26 17.18 7.02 -1.84
C LEU A 26 16.47 7.57 -3.08
N GLU A 27 17.12 7.57 -4.25
CA GLU A 27 16.46 7.76 -5.52
C GLU A 27 15.44 6.62 -5.60
N ARG A 28 14.24 6.86 -5.04
CA ARG A 28 13.07 6.03 -5.30
C ARG A 28 12.85 6.24 -6.78
N LYS A 29 13.42 5.33 -7.56
CA LYS A 29 13.03 5.08 -8.95
C LYS A 29 11.50 5.23 -8.92
N PRO A 30 10.90 6.13 -9.71
CA PRO A 30 9.46 6.29 -9.69
C PRO A 30 8.91 4.87 -9.80
N GLU A 31 8.14 4.45 -8.81
CA GLU A 31 7.48 3.16 -8.87
C GLU A 31 6.82 3.16 -10.22
N MET A 32 7.30 2.31 -11.14
CA MET A 32 6.59 2.12 -12.38
C MET A 32 5.18 1.79 -11.92
N PRO A 33 4.14 2.49 -12.42
CA PRO A 33 2.79 2.09 -12.09
C PRO A 33 2.76 0.60 -12.39
N MET A 34 2.49 -0.22 -11.36
CA MET A 34 2.12 -1.59 -11.65
C MET A 34 0.98 -1.41 -12.65
N GLU A 35 1.17 -1.88 -13.88
CA GLU A 35 0.05 -2.06 -14.79
C GLU A 35 -0.85 -3.08 -14.10
N MET A 36 -1.71 -2.57 -13.24
CA MET A 36 -2.96 -3.22 -12.96
C MET A 36 -3.69 -3.11 -14.28
N ASP A 37 -3.91 -4.24 -14.95
CA ASP A 37 -4.99 -4.38 -15.92
C ASP A 37 -6.29 -4.03 -15.18
N GLU A 38 -6.52 -2.74 -14.98
CA GLU A 38 -7.76 -2.24 -14.40
C GLU A 38 -8.83 -2.47 -15.46
N PRO A 39 -9.81 -3.33 -15.18
CA PRO A 39 -10.88 -3.58 -16.12
C PRO A 39 -11.57 -2.24 -16.43
N ASN A 40 -11.57 -1.82 -17.69
CA ASN A 40 -12.26 -0.60 -18.10
C ASN A 40 -13.76 -0.89 -18.19
N ILE A 41 -14.43 -0.88 -17.04
CA ILE A 41 -15.85 -1.20 -16.94
C ILE A 41 -16.65 -0.01 -17.43
N VAL A 42 -17.20 -0.13 -18.63
CA VAL A 42 -18.11 0.87 -19.19
C VAL A 42 -19.48 0.68 -18.56
N THR A 43 -19.96 1.67 -17.81
CA THR A 43 -21.33 1.66 -17.29
C THR A 43 -22.31 1.85 -18.46
N THR A 44 -23.15 0.86 -18.70
CA THR A 44 -24.24 0.87 -19.70
C THR A 44 -25.59 0.84 -19.00
N TRP A 45 -26.69 0.98 -19.78
CA TRP A 45 -28.00 0.80 -19.19
C TRP A 45 -28.26 -0.69 -18.85
N GLU A 46 -27.74 -1.63 -19.63
CA GLU A 46 -27.92 -3.07 -19.31
C GLU A 46 -27.23 -3.49 -18.01
N ASN A 47 -26.07 -2.93 -17.68
CA ASN A 47 -25.29 -3.33 -16.50
C ASN A 47 -25.53 -2.45 -15.25
N ARG A 48 -26.28 -1.34 -15.37
CA ARG A 48 -26.52 -0.38 -14.26
C ARG A 48 -27.07 -1.02 -13.00
N THR A 49 -28.09 -1.88 -13.12
CA THR A 49 -28.72 -2.52 -11.94
C THR A 49 -27.71 -3.40 -11.21
N GLN A 50 -26.92 -4.19 -11.96
CA GLN A 50 -25.91 -5.08 -11.39
C GLN A 50 -24.79 -4.30 -10.71
N ILE A 51 -24.34 -3.18 -11.30
CA ILE A 51 -23.33 -2.30 -10.67
C ILE A 51 -23.86 -1.72 -9.36
N ILE A 52 -25.13 -1.29 -9.31
CA ILE A 52 -25.75 -0.77 -8.08
C ILE A 52 -25.84 -1.84 -7.00
N GLU A 53 -26.20 -3.07 -7.36
CA GLU A 53 -26.23 -4.20 -6.43
C GLU A 53 -24.83 -4.52 -5.87
N ILE A 54 -23.81 -4.56 -6.74
CA ILE A 54 -22.41 -4.75 -6.31
C ILE A 54 -21.99 -3.63 -5.34
N MET A 55 -22.31 -2.37 -5.64
CA MET A 55 -22.01 -1.24 -4.75
C MET A 55 -22.74 -1.36 -3.40
N HIS A 56 -23.99 -1.83 -3.40
CA HIS A 56 -24.76 -2.02 -2.18
C HIS A 56 -24.13 -3.11 -1.28
N SER A 57 -23.81 -4.27 -1.86
CA SER A 57 -23.15 -5.36 -1.13
C SER A 57 -21.77 -4.95 -0.61
N ALA A 58 -20.99 -4.23 -1.42
CA ALA A 58 -19.69 -3.70 -0.98
C ALA A 58 -19.82 -2.76 0.23
N ARG A 59 -20.88 -1.93 0.26
CA ARG A 59 -21.18 -1.04 1.39
C ARG A 59 -21.56 -1.83 2.64
N GLU A 60 -22.40 -2.86 2.52
CA GLU A 60 -22.78 -3.71 3.65
C GLU A 60 -21.57 -4.43 4.25
N MET A 61 -20.74 -5.06 3.42
CA MET A 61 -19.51 -5.71 3.88
C MET A 61 -18.53 -4.72 4.51
N SER A 62 -18.42 -3.50 3.97
CA SER A 62 -17.58 -2.46 4.58
C SER A 62 -18.05 -2.09 5.99
N GLN A 63 -19.37 -2.11 6.22
CA GLN A 63 -19.93 -1.92 7.56
C GLN A 63 -19.60 -3.12 8.46
N GLU A 64 -19.70 -4.35 7.96
CA GLU A 64 -19.31 -5.54 8.74
C GLU A 64 -17.82 -5.55 9.12
N PHE A 65 -16.96 -5.06 8.22
CA PHE A 65 -15.54 -4.84 8.50
C PHE A 65 -15.32 -3.85 9.63
N GLN A 66 -16.05 -2.72 9.62
CA GLN A 66 -15.96 -1.71 10.67
C GLN A 66 -16.46 -2.28 12.00
N ASP A 67 -17.57 -2.99 12.00
CA ASP A 67 -18.12 -3.63 13.20
C ASP A 67 -17.16 -4.68 13.79
N LEU A 68 -16.49 -5.45 12.92
CA LEU A 68 -15.46 -6.42 13.32
C LEU A 68 -14.24 -5.71 13.90
N TRP A 69 -13.80 -4.62 13.27
CA TRP A 69 -12.71 -3.79 13.76
C TRP A 69 -13.04 -3.22 15.14
N ASP A 70 -14.22 -2.63 15.34
CA ASP A 70 -14.60 -2.00 16.61
C ASP A 70 -14.71 -3.00 17.75
N LYS A 71 -15.18 -4.23 17.47
CA LYS A 71 -15.30 -5.30 18.47
C LYS A 71 -13.96 -5.89 18.88
N SER A 72 -13.04 -6.07 17.93
CA SER A 72 -11.91 -6.98 18.11
C SER A 72 -10.56 -6.30 17.83
N GLY A 73 -10.47 -5.57 16.71
CA GLY A 73 -9.29 -4.78 16.36
C GLY A 73 -9.06 -3.58 17.30
N GLY A 74 -10.12 -2.91 17.72
CA GLY A 74 -10.09 -1.76 18.62
C GLY A 74 -9.66 -2.10 20.04
N MET A 75 -9.89 -3.34 20.49
CA MET A 75 -9.39 -3.85 21.77
C MET A 75 -8.01 -4.51 21.67
N GLY A 76 -7.45 -4.61 20.47
CA GLY A 76 -6.15 -5.25 20.21
C GLY A 76 -6.15 -6.77 20.40
N ARG A 77 -7.31 -7.42 20.39
CA ARG A 77 -7.45 -8.87 20.54
C ARG A 77 -8.33 -9.41 19.43
N LEU A 78 -7.71 -10.13 18.51
CA LEU A 78 -8.41 -10.94 17.53
C LEU A 78 -8.58 -12.34 18.10
N SER A 79 -9.83 -12.79 18.24
CA SER A 79 -10.13 -14.20 18.42
C SER A 79 -10.01 -14.94 17.09
N GLN A 80 -10.02 -16.28 17.15
CA GLN A 80 -10.10 -17.09 15.94
C GLN A 80 -11.44 -16.85 15.22
N ASP A 81 -12.52 -16.79 15.99
CA ASP A 81 -13.80 -16.12 15.72
C ASP A 81 -13.72 -14.99 14.68
N ASP A 82 -12.99 -13.95 15.10
CA ASP A 82 -12.84 -12.71 14.36
C ASP A 82 -11.98 -12.87 13.11
N THR A 83 -10.96 -13.72 13.20
CA THR A 83 -10.04 -13.99 12.09
C THR A 83 -10.74 -14.77 10.96
N ASP A 84 -11.58 -15.75 11.32
CA ASP A 84 -12.37 -16.52 10.36
C ASP A 84 -13.37 -15.60 9.65
N LYS A 85 -14.05 -14.73 10.41
CA LYS A 85 -14.97 -13.73 9.82
C LYS A 85 -14.24 -12.71 8.93
N LEU A 86 -13.03 -12.29 9.30
CA LEU A 86 -12.20 -11.42 8.46
C LEU A 86 -11.88 -12.08 7.11
N ILE A 87 -11.49 -13.36 7.12
CA ILE A 87 -11.18 -14.12 5.90
C ILE A 87 -12.40 -14.23 5.00
N GLU A 88 -13.58 -14.51 5.57
CA GLU A 88 -14.84 -14.58 4.84
C GLU A 88 -15.17 -13.25 4.15
N LEU A 89 -15.11 -12.14 4.87
CA LEU A 89 -15.39 -10.81 4.30
C LEU A 89 -14.40 -10.43 3.20
N LEU A 90 -13.11 -10.76 3.35
CA LEU A 90 -12.11 -10.53 2.29
C LEU A 90 -12.40 -11.37 1.03
N ARG A 91 -12.87 -12.60 1.21
CA ARG A 91 -13.25 -13.48 0.10
C ARG A 91 -14.45 -12.93 -0.64
N GLU A 92 -15.49 -12.49 0.06
CA GLU A 92 -16.69 -11.92 -0.55
C GLU A 92 -16.39 -10.61 -1.32
N ILE A 93 -15.50 -9.75 -0.80
CA ILE A 93 -15.00 -8.58 -1.55
C ILE A 93 -14.28 -9.02 -2.83
N GLY A 94 -13.46 -10.08 -2.76
CA GLY A 94 -12.83 -10.68 -3.93
C GLY A 94 -13.84 -11.14 -4.97
N ASP A 95 -14.91 -11.80 -4.53
CA ASP A 95 -15.99 -12.28 -5.40
C ASP A 95 -16.75 -11.11 -6.04
N LEU A 96 -17.02 -10.02 -5.31
CA LEU A 96 -17.60 -8.80 -5.90
C LEU A 96 -16.71 -8.18 -6.97
N ASN A 97 -15.39 -8.13 -6.73
CA ASN A 97 -14.44 -7.63 -7.72
C ASN A 97 -14.43 -8.50 -8.99
N GLU A 98 -14.53 -9.83 -8.86
CA GLU A 98 -14.67 -10.73 -10.00
C GLU A 98 -16.02 -10.58 -10.72
N MET A 99 -17.12 -10.35 -9.99
CA MET A 99 -18.42 -10.03 -10.59
C MET A 99 -18.35 -8.74 -11.40
N LEU A 100 -17.72 -7.71 -10.84
CA LEU A 100 -17.54 -6.41 -11.47
C LEU A 100 -16.69 -6.51 -12.75
N LYS A 101 -15.59 -7.28 -12.72
CA LYS A 101 -14.75 -7.57 -13.90
C LYS A 101 -15.50 -8.27 -15.04
N ARG A 102 -16.48 -9.12 -14.74
CA ARG A 102 -17.29 -9.80 -15.77
C ARG A 102 -18.22 -8.86 -16.54
N LEU A 103 -18.36 -7.62 -16.08
CA LEU A 103 -19.14 -6.58 -16.76
C LEU A 103 -18.32 -5.74 -17.74
N ALA A 104 -17.00 -5.91 -17.77
CA ALA A 104 -16.07 -5.21 -18.68
C ALA A 104 -16.10 -5.79 -20.10
#